data_AF-A0A0Q9U3C8-F1
#
_entry.id   AF-A0A0Q9U3C8-F1
#
_cell.length_a   1.000
_cell.length_b   1.000
_cell.length_c   1.000
_cell.angle_alpha   90.00
_cell.angle_beta   90.00
_cell.angle_gamma   90.00
#
_symmetry.space_group_name_H-M   'P 1'
#
loop_
_entity.id
_entity.type
_entity.pdbx_description
1 polymer ?
#
loop_
_entity_poly.entity_id
_entity_poly.type
_entity_poly.pdbx_seq_one_letter_code
_entity_poly.pdbx_strand_id
1 'polypeptide(L)'
;MTMSLPVFELGRPELDPGRVAALAADLFELEGEVTEDGERLSVSDENLLLEVFVASGDLFAADRAQLWNPSLRPSLPKPEEAYDRARELIRRHDLWQTQGDLVELVELGAGATHVAARGRRRARADRRSRQLDVQARFVLGIRNPGVDSESKVLPVIGGGGKLTLTFGDGGRLIGANGGFRPIGEPHVVDALDVDEAFARLGADGDLGEVDRRGAYLAYYMAPGDVVQELLTPVWVFTSDFEVEHAGGKGSSTVHARHTFVAATDHGPVFPEAEVQPERSDRAPAGRAPRSERAARALNPSEAGTSWVKQIDQSQPLNGSPANAQGFVDGLSADGWQTNFNWGDLNAWESDWHSDDDTWVDAADFVFYTGHANQNGWVLCVPGKKQSVLLTPSAVGAAPASPGDLYGQNDLEWFAVAACGPLQDDVISPGGGDVLSRWDGAFDGLHTMLGYGAITFDNTDEGRKLARYTRDGMSVIDAWFRTAREVQPATNNRGAPDGPDIWVGAMWVTKAGVDPSSDHIWGHGSVSADPAAPSQLVCMWTTC
;
A
#
# COMPACT_ATOMS: atom_id res chain seq x y z
N MET A 1 27.76 -12.83 23.45
CA MET A 1 27.09 -14.15 23.43
C MET A 1 26.36 -14.19 22.11
N THR A 2 26.44 -15.27 21.35
CA THR A 2 25.62 -15.40 20.14
C THR A 2 24.15 -15.49 20.56
N MET A 3 23.31 -14.66 19.95
CA MET A 3 21.86 -14.71 20.13
C MET A 3 21.34 -15.93 19.36
N SER A 4 20.33 -16.62 19.89
CA SER A 4 19.71 -17.74 19.19
C SER A 4 18.20 -17.56 19.15
N LEU A 5 17.60 -17.75 17.98
CA LEU A 5 16.18 -17.52 17.72
C LEU A 5 15.54 -18.73 17.04
N PRO A 6 14.25 -19.02 17.30
CA PRO A 6 13.54 -20.06 16.58
C PRO A 6 13.23 -19.63 15.15
N VAL A 7 13.35 -20.57 14.21
CA VAL A 7 12.84 -20.50 12.84
C VAL A 7 11.83 -21.63 12.68
N PHE A 8 10.70 -21.34 12.04
CA PHE A 8 9.61 -22.30 11.89
C PHE A 8 9.44 -22.70 10.43
N GLU A 9 9.24 -24.00 10.20
CA GLU A 9 8.82 -24.49 8.88
C GLU A 9 7.38 -24.04 8.60
N LEU A 10 7.15 -23.55 7.39
CA LEU A 10 5.82 -23.18 6.90
C LEU A 10 5.31 -24.28 5.99
N GLY A 11 4.18 -24.87 6.38
CA GLY A 11 3.45 -25.82 5.56
C GLY A 11 2.74 -25.12 4.40
N ARG A 12 2.45 -25.90 3.36
CA ARG A 12 1.48 -25.51 2.33
C ARG A 12 0.12 -26.09 2.75
N PRO A 13 -0.95 -25.29 2.73
CA PRO A 13 -2.27 -25.82 3.03
C PRO A 13 -2.69 -26.82 1.96
N GLU A 14 -3.37 -27.89 2.39
CA GLU A 14 -4.06 -28.78 1.47
C GLU A 14 -5.26 -28.02 0.89
N LEU A 15 -5.11 -27.63 -0.37
CA LEU A 15 -6.13 -26.94 -1.15
C LEU A 15 -6.61 -27.87 -2.27
N ASP A 16 -7.91 -28.16 -2.25
CA ASP A 16 -8.60 -28.81 -3.35
C ASP A 16 -9.82 -27.96 -3.77
N PRO A 17 -10.29 -28.09 -5.02
CA PRO A 17 -11.44 -27.33 -5.51
C PRO A 17 -12.71 -27.50 -4.66
N GLY A 18 -12.94 -28.68 -4.08
CA GLY A 18 -14.10 -28.94 -3.23
C GLY A 18 -14.06 -28.12 -1.93
N ARG A 19 -12.89 -28.00 -1.31
CA ARG A 19 -12.69 -27.15 -0.12
C ARG A 19 -12.95 -25.67 -0.45
N VAL A 20 -12.46 -25.18 -1.58
CA VAL A 20 -12.66 -23.78 -2.00
C VAL A 20 -14.13 -23.49 -2.32
N ALA A 21 -14.80 -24.39 -3.02
CA ALA A 21 -16.24 -24.28 -3.29
C ALA A 21 -17.07 -24.27 -1.99
N ALA A 22 -16.74 -25.14 -1.03
CA ALA A 22 -17.42 -25.17 0.27
C ALA A 22 -17.21 -23.86 1.06
N LEU A 23 -15.99 -23.31 1.04
CA LEU A 23 -15.69 -22.05 1.67
C LEU A 23 -16.48 -20.89 1.04
N ALA A 24 -16.60 -20.85 -0.29
CA ALA A 24 -17.37 -19.84 -1.01
C ALA A 24 -18.87 -19.92 -0.67
N ALA A 25 -19.43 -21.13 -0.67
CA ALA A 25 -20.82 -21.35 -0.32
C ALA A 25 -21.12 -20.96 1.14
N ASP A 26 -20.26 -21.34 2.08
CA ASP A 26 -20.53 -21.10 3.50
C ASP A 26 -20.27 -19.66 3.95
N LEU A 27 -19.25 -18.99 3.40
CA LEU A 27 -18.90 -17.62 3.78
C LEU A 27 -19.78 -16.56 3.09
N PHE A 28 -20.13 -16.78 1.83
CA PHE A 28 -20.75 -15.76 0.98
C PHE A 28 -22.04 -16.22 0.29
N GLU A 29 -22.52 -17.45 0.54
CA GLU A 29 -23.63 -18.04 -0.23
C GLU A 29 -23.31 -18.07 -1.75
N LEU A 30 -22.02 -18.17 -2.08
CA LEU A 30 -21.50 -18.15 -3.44
C LEU A 30 -21.33 -19.58 -3.96
N GLU A 31 -22.18 -19.95 -4.92
CA GLU A 31 -22.08 -21.21 -5.66
C GLU A 31 -21.50 -20.95 -7.07
N GLY A 32 -20.57 -21.80 -7.50
CA GLY A 32 -19.97 -21.66 -8.82
C GLY A 32 -18.94 -22.74 -9.12
N GLU A 33 -18.45 -22.76 -10.36
CA GLU A 33 -17.31 -23.59 -10.74
C GLU A 33 -16.02 -22.97 -10.18
N VAL A 34 -15.13 -23.82 -9.64
CA VAL A 34 -13.81 -23.37 -9.20
C VAL A 34 -12.89 -23.29 -10.42
N THR A 35 -12.34 -22.10 -10.66
CA THR A 35 -11.33 -21.86 -11.70
C THR A 35 -9.93 -21.77 -11.10
N GLU A 36 -8.91 -22.18 -11.85
CA GLU A 36 -7.51 -22.12 -11.45
C GLU A 36 -6.68 -21.35 -12.49
N ASP A 37 -5.86 -20.40 -12.04
CA ASP A 37 -4.95 -19.60 -12.89
C ASP A 37 -3.46 -19.88 -12.63
N GLY A 38 -3.16 -20.95 -11.87
CA GLY A 38 -1.82 -21.36 -11.46
C GLY A 38 -1.34 -20.73 -10.15
N GLU A 39 -1.91 -19.59 -9.75
CA GLU A 39 -1.59 -18.93 -8.48
C GLU A 39 -2.76 -18.96 -7.49
N ARG A 40 -3.99 -19.07 -7.99
CA ARG A 40 -5.22 -18.98 -7.21
C ARG A 40 -6.22 -20.05 -7.63
N LEU A 41 -7.00 -20.49 -6.65
CA LEU A 41 -8.29 -21.14 -6.87
C LEU A 41 -9.38 -20.12 -6.58
N SER A 42 -10.33 -19.95 -7.50
CA SER A 42 -11.31 -18.88 -7.42
C SER A 42 -12.74 -19.36 -7.71
N VAL A 43 -13.71 -18.78 -7.01
CA VAL A 43 -15.14 -18.87 -7.31
C VAL A 43 -15.64 -17.43 -7.41
N SER A 44 -16.41 -17.11 -8.46
CA SER A 44 -16.94 -15.76 -8.61
C SER A 44 -18.25 -15.73 -9.39
N ASP A 45 -19.03 -14.70 -9.11
CA ASP A 45 -20.14 -14.25 -9.95
C ASP A 45 -20.00 -12.73 -10.22
N GLU A 46 -21.09 -12.08 -10.65
CA GLU A 46 -21.13 -10.64 -10.91
C GLU A 46 -20.75 -9.78 -9.69
N ASN A 47 -21.19 -10.18 -8.50
CA ASN A 47 -21.06 -9.38 -7.27
C ASN A 47 -20.11 -9.99 -6.25
N LEU A 48 -19.95 -11.31 -6.23
CA LEU A 48 -19.19 -12.02 -5.22
C LEU A 48 -17.92 -12.62 -5.82
N LEU A 49 -16.85 -12.56 -5.06
CA LEU A 49 -15.56 -13.17 -5.37
C LEU A 49 -15.03 -13.85 -4.12
N LEU A 50 -14.51 -15.07 -4.28
CA LEU A 50 -13.61 -15.70 -3.34
C LEU A 50 -12.43 -16.28 -4.11
N GLU A 51 -11.23 -15.94 -3.67
CA GLU A 51 -9.96 -16.46 -4.18
C GLU A 51 -9.15 -17.01 -3.02
N VAL A 52 -8.42 -18.10 -3.26
CA VAL A 52 -7.45 -18.67 -2.32
C VAL A 52 -6.13 -18.85 -3.02
N PHE A 53 -5.07 -18.25 -2.49
CA PHE A 53 -3.72 -18.36 -3.05
C PHE A 53 -3.17 -19.77 -2.81
N VAL A 54 -2.71 -20.42 -3.87
CA VAL A 54 -2.17 -21.79 -3.81
C VAL A 54 -0.89 -21.84 -2.96
N ALA A 55 -0.10 -20.76 -2.96
CA ALA A 55 1.18 -20.69 -2.27
C ALA A 55 1.07 -20.64 -0.73
N SER A 56 0.01 -20.04 -0.18
CA SER A 56 -0.13 -19.82 1.27
C SER A 56 -1.46 -20.28 1.87
N GLY A 57 -2.50 -20.45 1.05
CA GLY A 57 -3.89 -20.58 1.49
C GLY A 57 -4.54 -19.30 1.99
N ASP A 58 -3.88 -18.15 1.85
CA ASP A 58 -4.50 -16.87 2.14
C ASP A 58 -5.67 -16.67 1.20
N LEU A 59 -6.74 -16.11 1.74
CA LEU A 59 -7.97 -15.87 1.00
C LEU A 59 -8.16 -14.38 0.75
N PHE A 60 -8.76 -14.06 -0.39
CA PHE A 60 -9.38 -12.77 -0.64
C PHE A 60 -10.82 -13.03 -1.04
N ALA A 61 -11.76 -12.45 -0.31
CA ALA A 61 -13.16 -12.51 -0.65
C ALA A 61 -13.80 -11.13 -0.55
N ALA A 62 -14.73 -10.85 -1.45
CA ALA A 62 -15.38 -9.56 -1.57
C ALA A 62 -16.81 -9.69 -2.09
N ASP A 63 -17.73 -9.01 -1.41
CA ASP A 63 -18.99 -8.57 -1.98
C ASP A 63 -18.75 -7.22 -2.66
N ARG A 64 -18.46 -7.23 -3.97
CA ARG A 64 -18.09 -6.06 -4.78
C ARG A 64 -19.17 -4.98 -4.81
N ALA A 65 -20.43 -5.32 -4.52
CA ALA A 65 -21.50 -4.33 -4.42
C ALA A 65 -21.44 -3.54 -3.10
N GLN A 66 -20.77 -4.08 -2.07
CA GLN A 66 -20.71 -3.49 -0.73
C GLN A 66 -19.32 -3.09 -0.25
N LEU A 67 -18.33 -3.96 -0.42
CA LEU A 67 -16.97 -3.72 0.03
C LEU A 67 -16.46 -2.45 -0.65
N TRP A 68 -16.02 -1.50 0.17
CA TRP A 68 -15.50 -0.20 -0.26
C TRP A 68 -16.46 0.66 -1.11
N ASN A 69 -17.78 0.44 -1.03
CA ASN A 69 -18.74 1.27 -1.75
C ASN A 69 -19.08 2.55 -0.96
N PRO A 70 -18.58 3.75 -1.36
CA PRO A 70 -18.80 4.97 -0.60
C PRO A 70 -20.27 5.42 -0.62
N SER A 71 -21.10 4.95 -1.54
CA SER A 71 -22.51 5.35 -1.64
C SER A 71 -23.38 4.76 -0.54
N LEU A 72 -22.93 3.69 0.13
CA LEU A 72 -23.72 2.99 1.14
C LEU A 72 -23.84 3.74 2.47
N ARG A 73 -24.90 3.42 3.20
CA ARG A 73 -25.20 3.93 4.56
C ARG A 73 -25.61 2.76 5.46
N PRO A 74 -24.66 1.87 5.79
CA PRO A 74 -24.97 0.61 6.45
C PRO A 74 -25.31 0.79 7.94
N SER A 75 -26.15 -0.11 8.45
CA SER A 75 -26.37 -0.35 9.86
C SER A 75 -25.32 -1.35 10.36
N LEU A 76 -24.25 -0.84 10.94
CA LEU A 76 -23.09 -1.64 11.33
C LEU A 76 -23.29 -2.37 12.67
N PRO A 77 -22.74 -3.59 12.83
CA PRO A 77 -22.68 -4.26 14.11
C PRO A 77 -21.73 -3.52 15.06
N LYS A 78 -21.79 -3.84 16.36
CA LYS A 78 -20.73 -3.38 17.27
C LYS A 78 -19.42 -4.16 17.01
N PRO A 79 -18.25 -3.57 17.30
CA PRO A 79 -16.97 -4.28 17.27
C PRO A 79 -17.03 -5.68 17.90
N GLU A 80 -17.61 -5.80 19.08
CA GLU A 80 -17.61 -7.07 19.83
C GLU A 80 -18.46 -8.14 19.14
N GLU A 81 -19.57 -7.73 18.51
CA GLU A 81 -20.42 -8.62 17.72
C GLU A 81 -19.70 -9.08 16.45
N ALA A 82 -18.87 -8.23 15.84
CA ALA A 82 -18.03 -8.59 14.70
C ALA A 82 -16.96 -9.61 15.09
N TYR A 83 -16.27 -9.43 16.23
CA TYR A 83 -15.30 -10.40 16.74
C TYR A 83 -15.94 -11.75 17.11
N ASP A 84 -17.11 -11.75 17.74
CA ASP A 84 -17.81 -12.99 18.07
C ASP A 84 -18.16 -13.80 16.81
N ARG A 85 -18.66 -13.13 15.76
CA ARG A 85 -18.92 -13.75 14.45
C ARG A 85 -17.63 -14.23 13.79
N ALA A 86 -16.56 -13.43 13.84
CA ALA A 86 -15.28 -13.76 13.26
C ALA A 86 -14.64 -15.02 13.90
N ARG A 87 -14.63 -15.10 15.24
CA ARG A 87 -14.14 -16.30 15.96
C ARG A 87 -14.91 -17.56 15.61
N GLU A 88 -16.23 -17.43 15.45
CA GLU A 88 -17.08 -18.53 15.02
C GLU A 88 -16.71 -19.01 13.61
N LEU A 89 -16.51 -18.09 12.66
CA LEU A 89 -16.08 -18.42 11.29
C LEU A 89 -14.68 -19.06 11.27
N ILE A 90 -13.72 -18.49 12.00
CA ILE A 90 -12.36 -19.04 12.12
C ILE A 90 -12.41 -20.49 12.63
N ARG A 91 -13.20 -20.76 13.66
CA ARG A 91 -13.32 -22.11 14.24
C ARG A 91 -14.07 -23.08 13.31
N ARG A 92 -15.12 -22.61 12.64
CA ARG A 92 -15.96 -23.44 11.76
C ARG A 92 -15.22 -23.89 10.51
N HIS A 93 -14.44 -22.99 9.90
CA HIS A 93 -13.73 -23.24 8.65
C HIS A 93 -12.26 -23.59 8.84
N ASP A 94 -11.83 -23.77 10.10
CA ASP A 94 -10.47 -24.12 10.46
C ASP A 94 -9.43 -23.19 9.80
N LEU A 95 -9.73 -21.88 9.84
CA LEU A 95 -8.90 -20.84 9.21
C LEU A 95 -7.61 -20.59 10.01
N TRP A 96 -7.48 -21.19 11.19
CA TRP A 96 -6.33 -21.08 12.08
C TRP A 96 -5.89 -22.46 12.54
N GLN A 97 -4.76 -22.93 12.02
CA GLN A 97 -4.16 -24.22 12.33
C GLN A 97 -2.73 -24.00 12.82
N THR A 98 -2.48 -24.11 14.13
CA THR A 98 -1.12 -24.04 14.67
C THR A 98 -0.81 -25.20 15.58
N GLN A 99 0.46 -25.60 15.57
CA GLN A 99 1.05 -26.52 16.52
C GLN A 99 2.04 -25.75 17.40
N GLY A 100 2.06 -26.07 18.70
CA GLY A 100 3.05 -25.55 19.65
C GLY A 100 2.65 -24.31 20.44
N ASP A 101 3.43 -24.02 21.49
CA ASP A 101 3.15 -23.00 22.50
C ASP A 101 3.76 -21.63 22.20
N LEU A 102 4.65 -21.54 21.20
CA LEU A 102 5.36 -20.31 20.84
C LEU A 102 4.60 -19.41 19.88
N VAL A 103 3.53 -19.91 19.29
CA VAL A 103 2.74 -19.17 18.31
C VAL A 103 1.39 -18.83 18.94
N GLU A 104 0.94 -17.60 18.78
CA GLU A 104 -0.38 -17.20 19.25
C GLU A 104 -1.13 -16.34 18.24
N LEU A 105 -2.45 -16.49 18.25
CA LEU A 105 -3.37 -15.63 17.51
C LEU A 105 -3.66 -14.39 18.36
N VAL A 106 -3.28 -13.23 17.85
CA VAL A 106 -3.47 -11.94 18.52
C VAL A 106 -4.63 -11.20 17.87
N GLU A 107 -5.61 -10.84 18.69
CA GLU A 107 -6.67 -9.93 18.27
C GLU A 107 -6.17 -8.50 18.33
N LEU A 108 -6.28 -7.79 17.21
CA LEU A 108 -6.04 -6.35 17.17
C LEU A 108 -7.30 -5.60 17.58
N GLY A 109 -7.23 -4.27 17.67
CA GLY A 109 -8.44 -3.45 17.74
C GLY A 109 -9.28 -3.58 16.47
N ALA A 110 -10.59 -3.28 16.56
CA ALA A 110 -11.45 -3.28 15.39
C ALA A 110 -10.95 -2.29 14.33
N GLY A 111 -10.83 -2.76 13.09
CA GLY A 111 -10.56 -1.92 11.93
C GLY A 111 -11.85 -1.42 11.30
N ALA A 112 -11.73 -0.63 10.24
CA ALA A 112 -12.87 -0.06 9.52
C ALA A 112 -12.47 0.45 8.13
N THR A 113 -13.47 0.67 7.30
CA THR A 113 -13.40 1.59 6.16
C THR A 113 -14.09 2.91 6.51
N HIS A 114 -13.40 4.04 6.30
CA HIS A 114 -13.95 5.38 6.47
C HIS A 114 -14.01 6.11 5.14
N VAL A 115 -15.03 6.94 4.97
CA VAL A 115 -15.11 7.88 3.85
C VAL A 115 -15.42 9.27 4.37
N ALA A 116 -14.70 10.26 3.86
CA ALA A 116 -14.94 11.67 4.11
C ALA A 116 -15.17 12.41 2.81
N ALA A 117 -16.12 13.35 2.81
CA ALA A 117 -16.40 14.18 1.65
C ALA A 117 -16.67 15.64 2.04
N ARG A 118 -16.30 16.56 1.14
CA ARG A 118 -16.51 18.00 1.29
C ARG A 118 -16.83 18.63 -0.06
N GLY A 119 -17.84 19.51 -0.11
CA GLY A 119 -18.05 20.35 -1.30
C GLY A 119 -16.93 21.40 -1.41
N ARG A 120 -16.33 21.61 -2.59
CA ARG A 120 -15.16 22.50 -2.76
C ARG A 120 -15.39 23.95 -2.35
N ARG A 121 -16.60 24.47 -2.58
CA ARG A 121 -16.98 25.86 -2.19
C ARG A 121 -17.47 26.00 -0.74
N ARG A 122 -17.41 24.92 0.03
CA ARG A 122 -17.93 24.88 1.39
C ARG A 122 -16.82 25.01 2.41
N ALA A 123 -17.16 25.49 3.60
CA ALA A 123 -16.20 25.62 4.68
C ALA A 123 -15.71 24.24 5.13
N ARG A 124 -14.52 24.17 5.74
CA ARG A 124 -14.01 22.94 6.37
C ARG A 124 -15.03 22.30 7.32
N ALA A 125 -15.83 23.11 8.01
CA ALA A 125 -16.88 22.65 8.92
C ALA A 125 -18.01 21.85 8.23
N ASP A 126 -18.14 21.90 6.90
CA ASP A 126 -19.14 21.16 6.14
C ASP A 126 -18.65 19.76 5.72
N ARG A 127 -17.43 19.38 6.09
CA ARG A 127 -16.87 18.03 5.88
C ARG A 127 -17.73 17.00 6.59
N ARG A 128 -18.08 15.92 5.89
CA ARG A 128 -18.86 14.79 6.44
C ARG A 128 -18.03 13.53 6.35
N SER A 129 -17.83 12.87 7.47
CA SER A 129 -17.23 11.53 7.54
C SER A 129 -18.28 10.50 7.95
N ARG A 130 -18.06 9.24 7.56
CA ARG A 130 -18.81 8.07 8.03
C ARG A 130 -17.96 6.81 7.90
N GLN A 131 -18.38 5.79 8.62
CA GLN A 131 -17.84 4.44 8.54
C GLN A 131 -18.69 3.57 7.60
N LEU A 132 -18.07 2.66 6.85
CA LEU A 132 -18.74 1.77 5.89
C LEU A 132 -18.77 0.31 6.33
N ASP A 133 -17.89 -0.10 7.24
CA ASP A 133 -17.81 -1.47 7.75
C ASP A 133 -17.13 -1.52 9.12
N VAL A 134 -17.19 -2.69 9.76
CA VAL A 134 -16.43 -3.04 10.96
C VAL A 134 -15.58 -4.25 10.65
N GLN A 135 -14.29 -4.21 11.00
CA GLN A 135 -13.34 -5.26 10.66
C GLN A 135 -12.83 -5.95 11.92
N ALA A 136 -13.03 -7.26 12.02
CA ALA A 136 -12.37 -8.10 13.02
C ALA A 136 -11.01 -8.53 12.47
N ARG A 137 -9.94 -8.10 13.14
CA ARG A 137 -8.55 -8.25 12.67
C ARG A 137 -7.75 -9.13 13.62
N PHE A 138 -7.07 -10.10 13.05
CA PHE A 138 -6.23 -11.07 13.75
C PHE A 138 -4.85 -11.08 13.12
N VAL A 139 -3.80 -11.19 13.93
CA VAL A 139 -2.42 -11.35 13.46
C VAL A 139 -1.73 -12.47 14.20
N LEU A 140 -0.72 -13.02 13.56
CA LEU A 140 0.23 -13.95 14.14
C LEU A 140 1.16 -13.22 15.10
N GLY A 141 1.32 -13.74 16.31
CA GLY A 141 2.33 -13.31 17.28
C GLY A 141 3.24 -14.47 17.66
N ILE A 142 4.53 -14.17 17.86
CA ILE A 142 5.52 -15.15 18.33
C ILE A 142 5.88 -14.82 19.76
N ARG A 143 5.66 -15.75 20.70
CA ARG A 143 6.11 -15.58 22.09
C ARG A 143 7.62 -15.39 22.09
N ASN A 144 8.05 -14.33 22.76
CA ASN A 144 9.46 -14.00 22.84
C ASN A 144 10.24 -15.16 23.49
N PRO A 145 11.26 -15.72 22.79
CA PRO A 145 12.01 -16.88 23.25
C PRO A 145 12.99 -16.59 24.40
N GLY A 146 12.90 -15.42 25.04
CA GLY A 146 13.77 -14.99 26.15
C GLY A 146 14.79 -13.94 25.75
N VAL A 147 14.52 -13.17 24.69
CA VAL A 147 15.30 -11.99 24.32
C VAL A 147 14.97 -10.88 25.30
N ASP A 148 15.93 -10.55 26.17
CA ASP A 148 15.83 -9.42 27.07
C ASP A 148 15.57 -8.13 26.27
N SER A 149 14.85 -7.16 26.86
CA SER A 149 14.41 -5.88 26.27
C SER A 149 13.32 -5.92 25.20
N GLU A 150 12.95 -7.10 24.69
CA GLU A 150 11.90 -7.23 23.69
C GLU A 150 10.50 -7.43 24.31
N SER A 151 9.47 -7.18 23.50
CA SER A 151 8.07 -7.43 23.87
C SER A 151 7.84 -8.89 24.24
N LYS A 152 6.83 -9.19 25.07
CA LYS A 152 6.47 -10.58 25.39
C LYS A 152 6.03 -11.38 24.16
N VAL A 153 5.54 -10.66 23.15
CA VAL A 153 5.01 -11.16 21.90
C VAL A 153 5.66 -10.33 20.80
N LEU A 154 6.42 -11.00 19.94
CA LEU A 154 7.08 -10.39 18.80
C LEU A 154 6.06 -10.33 17.65
N PRO A 155 5.96 -9.19 16.96
CA PRO A 155 5.04 -9.04 15.85
C PRO A 155 5.50 -9.86 14.64
N VAL A 156 4.54 -10.33 13.84
CA VAL A 156 4.79 -10.79 12.47
C VAL A 156 4.51 -9.64 11.51
N ILE A 157 5.53 -9.28 10.72
CA ILE A 157 5.48 -8.26 9.69
C ILE A 157 5.43 -8.89 8.29
N GLY A 158 5.18 -8.05 7.28
CA GLY A 158 4.92 -8.46 5.91
C GLY A 158 3.42 -8.61 5.64
N GLY A 159 3.10 -9.13 4.45
CA GLY A 159 1.73 -9.26 3.96
C GLY A 159 0.98 -10.47 4.50
N GLY A 160 1.70 -11.52 4.92
CA GLY A 160 1.12 -12.76 5.44
C GLY A 160 0.96 -12.75 6.97
N GLY A 161 0.35 -13.84 7.49
CA GLY A 161 0.25 -14.05 8.94
C GLY A 161 -0.80 -13.14 9.60
N LYS A 162 -1.81 -12.72 8.84
CA LYS A 162 -2.92 -11.91 9.31
C LYS A 162 -4.21 -12.34 8.64
N LEU A 163 -5.33 -12.14 9.32
CA LEU A 163 -6.67 -12.39 8.80
C LEU A 163 -7.59 -11.27 9.21
N THR A 164 -8.30 -10.70 8.24
CA THR A 164 -9.33 -9.70 8.48
C THR A 164 -10.67 -10.19 7.94
N LEU A 165 -11.71 -10.13 8.76
CA LEU A 165 -13.10 -10.38 8.39
C LEU A 165 -13.89 -9.07 8.48
N THR A 166 -14.46 -8.63 7.37
CA THR A 166 -15.11 -7.32 7.20
C THR A 166 -16.63 -7.49 7.19
N PHE A 167 -17.31 -6.79 8.09
CA PHE A 167 -18.76 -6.86 8.27
C PHE A 167 -19.45 -5.54 7.90
N GLY A 168 -20.42 -5.62 6.99
CA GLY A 168 -21.19 -4.49 6.46
C GLY A 168 -22.58 -4.36 7.07
N ASP A 169 -23.55 -4.01 6.23
CA ASP A 169 -24.95 -3.78 6.65
C ASP A 169 -25.55 -5.01 7.33
N GLY A 170 -26.23 -4.79 8.47
CA GLY A 170 -26.82 -5.87 9.29
C GLY A 170 -25.80 -6.85 9.87
N GLY A 171 -24.50 -6.54 9.79
CA GLY A 171 -23.41 -7.42 10.18
C GLY A 171 -23.16 -8.58 9.22
N ARG A 172 -23.59 -8.48 7.95
CA ARG A 172 -23.24 -9.46 6.90
C ARG A 172 -21.73 -9.44 6.65
N LEU A 173 -21.12 -10.60 6.43
CA LEU A 173 -19.73 -10.67 5.95
C LEU A 173 -19.70 -10.14 4.50
N ILE A 174 -18.93 -9.10 4.25
CA ILE A 174 -18.80 -8.46 2.93
C ILE A 174 -17.39 -8.50 2.38
N GLY A 175 -16.42 -8.92 3.20
CA GLY A 175 -15.05 -9.09 2.76
C GLY A 175 -14.25 -9.94 3.72
N ALA A 176 -13.23 -10.59 3.19
CA ALA A 176 -12.26 -11.31 3.97
C ALA A 176 -10.89 -11.23 3.27
N ASN A 177 -9.81 -11.08 4.03
CA ASN A 177 -8.47 -10.95 3.46
C ASN A 177 -7.41 -11.55 4.40
N GLY A 178 -6.49 -12.31 3.82
CA GLY A 178 -5.35 -12.92 4.52
C GLY A 178 -5.63 -14.36 4.92
N GLY A 179 -4.80 -14.89 5.81
CA GLY A 179 -4.83 -16.29 6.22
C GLY A 179 -3.62 -16.64 7.07
N PHE A 180 -3.57 -17.90 7.46
CA PHE A 180 -2.50 -18.43 8.27
C PHE A 180 -1.98 -19.72 7.66
N ARG A 181 -0.70 -19.73 7.31
CA ARG A 181 0.00 -20.94 6.87
C ARG A 181 0.10 -21.90 8.06
N PRO A 182 0.01 -23.23 7.85
CA PRO A 182 0.39 -24.19 8.88
C PRO A 182 1.82 -23.93 9.35
N ILE A 183 2.04 -23.87 10.66
CA ILE A 183 3.36 -23.64 11.25
C ILE A 183 3.82 -24.92 11.94
N GLY A 184 4.98 -25.42 11.51
CA GLY A 184 5.63 -26.60 12.06
C GLY A 184 6.44 -26.32 13.33
N GLU A 185 7.12 -27.36 13.82
CA GLU A 185 7.98 -27.25 15.00
C GLU A 185 9.18 -26.31 14.74
N PRO A 186 9.55 -25.46 15.71
CA PRO A 186 10.69 -24.57 15.57
C PRO A 186 12.00 -25.35 15.66
N HIS A 187 13.00 -24.88 14.93
CA HIS A 187 14.40 -25.18 15.20
C HIS A 187 15.14 -23.89 15.55
N VAL A 188 16.08 -23.98 16.49
CA VAL A 188 16.82 -22.82 16.99
C VAL A 188 18.09 -22.64 16.16
N VAL A 189 18.33 -21.43 15.66
CA VAL A 189 19.51 -21.06 14.88
C VAL A 189 20.23 -19.88 15.51
N ASP A 190 21.50 -19.71 15.18
CA ASP A 190 22.25 -18.51 15.52
C ASP A 190 21.66 -17.30 14.79
N ALA A 191 21.58 -16.19 15.51
CA ALA A 191 21.02 -14.94 15.03
C ALA A 191 22.00 -13.78 15.24
N LEU A 192 21.94 -12.83 14.31
CA LEU A 192 22.63 -11.55 14.40
C LEU A 192 22.10 -10.76 15.59
N ASP A 193 23.00 -10.12 16.32
CA ASP A 193 22.59 -9.04 17.21
C ASP A 193 22.20 -7.78 16.40
N VAL A 194 21.63 -6.79 17.11
CA VAL A 194 21.16 -5.55 16.47
C VAL A 194 22.30 -4.75 15.83
N ASP A 195 23.52 -4.81 16.37
CA ASP A 195 24.68 -4.07 15.82
C ASP A 195 25.17 -4.73 14.53
N GLU A 196 25.19 -6.06 14.47
CA GLU A 196 25.51 -6.83 13.27
C GLU A 196 24.45 -6.63 12.18
N ALA A 197 23.17 -6.65 12.55
CA ALA A 197 22.07 -6.38 11.62
C ALA A 197 22.12 -4.95 11.08
N PHE A 198 22.43 -3.96 11.93
CA PHE A 198 22.60 -2.56 11.53
C PHE A 198 23.79 -2.39 10.58
N ALA A 199 24.91 -3.05 10.85
CA ALA A 199 26.08 -3.05 9.95
C ALA A 199 25.72 -3.63 8.57
N ARG A 200 24.87 -4.66 8.52
CA ARG A 200 24.38 -5.24 7.27
C ARG A 200 23.42 -4.31 6.53
N LEU A 201 22.57 -3.56 7.23
CA LEU A 201 21.73 -2.53 6.61
C LEU A 201 22.59 -1.44 5.92
N GLY A 202 23.74 -1.10 6.51
CA GLY A 202 24.66 -0.08 6.02
C GLY A 202 25.75 -0.55 5.08
N ALA A 203 25.76 -1.83 4.70
CA ALA A 203 26.76 -2.35 3.76
C ALA A 203 26.67 -1.67 2.39
N ASP A 204 25.50 -1.13 2.04
CA ASP A 204 25.20 -0.52 0.74
C ASP A 204 25.41 1.02 0.70
N GLY A 205 25.73 1.67 1.83
CA GLY A 205 25.86 3.14 1.87
C GLY A 205 26.16 3.75 3.25
N ASP A 206 26.38 5.07 3.28
CA ASP A 206 26.52 5.82 4.53
C ASP A 206 25.13 5.98 5.19
N LEU A 207 24.90 5.25 6.28
CA LEU A 207 23.65 5.31 7.05
C LEU A 207 23.50 6.63 7.84
N GLY A 208 24.46 7.54 7.83
CA GLY A 208 24.37 8.81 8.56
C GLY A 208 23.95 8.62 10.03
N GLU A 209 22.91 9.35 10.46
CA GLU A 209 22.34 9.29 11.82
C GLU A 209 21.17 8.30 11.98
N VAL A 210 21.05 7.24 11.15
CA VAL A 210 19.99 6.23 11.36
C VAL A 210 20.04 5.71 12.80
N ASP A 211 18.95 5.95 13.54
CA ASP A 211 18.91 5.75 14.98
C ASP A 211 18.72 4.26 15.31
N ARG A 212 19.80 3.64 15.81
CA ARG A 212 19.78 2.26 16.32
C ARG A 212 18.74 2.03 17.40
N ARG A 213 18.32 3.08 18.14
CA ARG A 213 17.31 2.99 19.21
C ARG A 213 15.91 2.72 18.68
N GLY A 214 15.69 2.89 17.38
CA GLY A 214 14.44 2.56 16.70
C GLY A 214 14.32 1.12 16.23
N ALA A 215 15.30 0.26 16.52
CA ALA A 215 15.29 -1.13 16.09
C ALA A 215 14.49 -2.04 17.04
N TYR A 216 13.79 -3.02 16.48
CA TYR A 216 13.09 -4.06 17.25
C TYR A 216 13.03 -5.39 16.50
N LEU A 217 12.94 -6.48 17.26
CA LEU A 217 12.82 -7.83 16.69
C LEU A 217 11.39 -8.14 16.25
N ALA A 218 11.25 -8.72 15.06
CA ALA A 218 10.00 -9.20 14.50
C ALA A 218 10.20 -10.54 13.78
N TYR A 219 9.12 -11.12 13.27
CA TYR A 219 9.15 -12.24 12.33
C TYR A 219 8.58 -11.82 11.00
N TYR A 220 9.07 -12.39 9.89
CA TYR A 220 8.60 -12.05 8.55
C TYR A 220 7.76 -13.16 7.92
N MET A 221 6.57 -12.81 7.45
CA MET A 221 5.74 -13.65 6.60
C MET A 221 5.37 -12.92 5.30
N ALA A 222 5.75 -13.51 4.17
CA ALA A 222 5.54 -12.96 2.84
C ALA A 222 4.05 -12.94 2.46
N PRO A 223 3.65 -12.07 1.50
CA PRO A 223 2.31 -12.06 0.93
C PRO A 223 1.83 -13.43 0.43
N GLY A 224 0.51 -13.59 0.30
CA GLY A 224 -0.10 -14.91 0.07
C GLY A 224 0.25 -15.59 -1.25
N ASP A 225 0.56 -14.82 -2.29
CA ASP A 225 1.02 -15.33 -3.59
C ASP A 225 2.49 -15.76 -3.58
N VAL A 226 3.24 -15.45 -2.52
CA VAL A 226 4.66 -15.79 -2.41
C VAL A 226 4.83 -17.13 -1.71
N VAL A 227 5.51 -18.07 -2.36
CA VAL A 227 5.94 -19.31 -1.71
C VAL A 227 7.04 -18.97 -0.69
N GLN A 228 6.80 -19.30 0.57
CA GLN A 228 7.74 -19.12 1.66
C GLN A 228 7.80 -20.41 2.47
N GLU A 229 9.00 -20.94 2.67
CA GLU A 229 9.21 -22.21 3.37
C GLU A 229 9.49 -22.01 4.86
N LEU A 230 9.95 -20.83 5.27
CA LEU A 230 10.38 -20.56 6.64
C LEU A 230 9.81 -19.22 7.15
N LEU A 231 9.23 -19.25 8.35
CA LEU A 231 8.93 -18.05 9.15
C LEU A 231 10.18 -17.70 9.95
N THR A 232 10.77 -16.54 9.66
CA THR A 232 12.11 -16.19 10.11
C THR A 232 12.15 -14.87 10.85
N PRO A 233 13.05 -14.73 11.84
CA PRO A 233 13.20 -13.49 12.57
C PRO A 233 13.92 -12.44 11.72
N VAL A 234 13.53 -11.19 11.90
CA VAL A 234 14.09 -10.00 11.25
C VAL A 234 14.27 -8.88 12.26
N TRP A 235 15.31 -8.07 12.08
CA TRP A 235 15.46 -6.79 12.76
C TRP A 235 14.78 -5.71 11.92
N VAL A 236 13.78 -5.05 12.49
CA VAL A 236 13.11 -3.90 11.86
C VAL A 236 13.79 -2.63 12.32
N PHE A 237 14.07 -1.73 11.39
CA PHE A 237 14.68 -0.43 11.65
C PHE A 237 13.70 0.69 11.34
N THR A 238 13.64 1.65 12.27
CA THR A 238 12.85 2.87 12.15
C THR A 238 13.79 4.07 12.29
N SER A 239 13.53 5.12 11.53
CA SER A 239 14.29 6.36 11.62
C SER A 239 13.45 7.55 11.22
N ASP A 240 13.91 8.72 11.66
CA ASP A 240 13.34 10.02 11.35
C ASP A 240 14.48 10.87 10.81
N PHE A 241 14.23 11.66 9.77
CA PHE A 241 15.23 12.56 9.21
C PHE A 241 14.59 13.87 8.73
N GLU A 242 15.36 14.96 8.79
CA GLU A 242 14.92 16.26 8.30
C GLU A 242 15.14 16.39 6.80
N VAL A 243 14.12 16.87 6.09
CA VAL A 243 14.20 17.13 4.65
C VAL A 243 13.77 18.55 4.37
N GLU A 244 14.55 19.28 3.57
CA GLU A 244 14.20 20.62 3.12
C GLU A 244 12.99 20.59 2.19
N HIS A 245 12.11 21.57 2.29
CA HIS A 245 10.99 21.72 1.36
C HIS A 245 11.51 22.13 -0.02
N ALA A 246 10.89 21.60 -1.07
CA ALA A 246 11.10 22.10 -2.42
C ALA A 246 10.91 23.63 -2.46
N GLY A 247 11.85 24.33 -3.10
CA GLY A 247 11.91 25.80 -3.10
C GLY A 247 12.60 26.44 -1.88
N GLY A 248 13.12 25.64 -0.94
CA GLY A 248 14.02 26.10 0.13
C GLY A 248 13.35 26.88 1.27
N LYS A 249 12.03 26.77 1.43
CA LYS A 249 11.25 27.52 2.44
C LYS A 249 10.78 26.64 3.59
N GLY A 250 11.73 26.06 4.34
CA GLY A 250 11.46 25.27 5.53
C GLY A 250 12.01 23.84 5.43
N SER A 251 11.81 23.08 6.50
CA SER A 251 12.08 21.65 6.55
C SER A 251 10.91 20.94 7.24
N SER A 252 10.82 19.63 7.02
CA SER A 252 9.93 18.74 7.77
C SER A 252 10.71 17.52 8.21
N THR A 253 10.35 17.00 9.38
CA THR A 253 10.68 15.64 9.77
C THR A 253 9.92 14.66 8.88
N VAL A 254 10.64 13.72 8.28
CA VAL A 254 10.10 12.59 7.52
C VAL A 254 10.38 11.32 8.32
N HIS A 255 9.32 10.58 8.61
CA HIS A 255 9.45 9.26 9.21
C HIS A 255 9.71 8.24 8.10
N ALA A 256 10.88 7.60 8.14
CA ALA A 256 11.25 6.61 7.15
C ALA A 256 10.25 5.45 7.13
N ARG A 257 10.02 4.86 5.93
CA ARG A 257 9.34 3.56 5.84
C ARG A 257 10.17 2.57 6.65
N HIS A 258 9.52 1.67 7.36
CA HIS A 258 10.21 0.65 8.12
C HIS A 258 10.94 -0.29 7.16
N THR A 259 12.25 -0.46 7.35
CA THR A 259 13.04 -1.44 6.61
C THR A 259 13.41 -2.58 7.56
N PHE A 260 13.87 -3.70 7.02
CA PHE A 260 14.28 -4.82 7.84
C PHE A 260 15.45 -5.59 7.24
N VAL A 261 16.18 -6.26 8.12
CA VAL A 261 17.27 -7.17 7.77
C VAL A 261 16.96 -8.53 8.40
N ALA A 262 17.19 -9.61 7.64
CA ALA A 262 17.14 -10.95 8.18
C ALA A 262 18.05 -11.07 9.42
N ALA A 263 17.49 -11.51 10.55
CA ALA A 263 18.26 -11.73 11.76
C ALA A 263 19.05 -13.05 11.70
N THR A 264 18.86 -13.85 10.65
CA THR A 264 19.50 -15.15 10.43
C THR A 264 19.83 -15.32 8.94
N ASP A 265 20.55 -16.37 8.57
CA ASP A 265 20.86 -16.69 7.17
C ASP A 265 19.65 -17.25 6.38
N HIS A 266 18.50 -17.43 7.02
CA HIS A 266 17.29 -18.02 6.42
C HIS A 266 16.22 -16.97 6.02
N GLY A 267 16.45 -15.69 6.31
CA GLY A 267 15.44 -14.65 6.15
C GLY A 267 15.29 -14.05 4.76
N PRO A 268 14.33 -13.13 4.59
CA PRO A 268 14.11 -12.43 3.33
C PRO A 268 15.33 -11.61 2.91
N VAL A 269 15.58 -11.55 1.60
CA VAL A 269 16.64 -10.77 0.98
C VAL A 269 16.01 -9.89 -0.09
N PHE A 270 16.25 -8.58 -0.02
CA PHE A 270 15.85 -7.68 -1.09
C PHE A 270 16.72 -7.90 -2.32
N PRO A 271 16.14 -7.83 -3.53
CA PRO A 271 16.93 -7.89 -4.75
C PRO A 271 17.89 -6.69 -4.81
N GLU A 272 19.13 -6.93 -5.23
CA GLU A 272 20.07 -5.85 -5.51
C GLU A 272 19.59 -5.08 -6.74
N ALA A 273 19.48 -3.76 -6.60
CA ALA A 273 19.07 -2.88 -7.69
C ALA A 273 20.29 -2.32 -8.42
N GLU A 274 20.25 -2.34 -9.75
CA GLU A 274 21.24 -1.65 -10.56
C GLU A 274 21.14 -0.13 -10.36
N VAL A 275 22.27 0.51 -10.07
CA VAL A 275 22.33 1.97 -9.98
C VAL A 275 22.09 2.56 -11.36
N GLN A 276 21.05 3.38 -11.48
CA GLN A 276 20.80 4.07 -12.74
C GLN A 276 21.91 5.10 -13.02
N PRO A 277 22.41 5.18 -14.27
CA PRO A 277 23.30 6.27 -14.65
C PRO A 277 22.57 7.60 -14.49
N GLU A 278 23.30 8.65 -14.13
CA GLU A 278 22.75 10.00 -14.04
C GLU A 278 22.14 10.40 -15.39
N ARG A 279 20.86 10.77 -15.39
CA ARG A 279 20.15 11.19 -16.60
C ARG A 279 20.55 12.61 -16.99
N SER A 280 20.55 12.89 -18.28
CA SER A 280 20.84 14.24 -18.77
C SER A 280 19.71 15.22 -18.43
N ASP A 281 20.04 16.47 -18.13
CA ASP A 281 19.09 17.59 -17.93
C ASP A 281 18.18 17.90 -19.13
N ARG A 282 18.40 17.23 -20.27
CA ARG A 282 17.62 17.50 -21.48
C ARG A 282 16.31 16.73 -21.43
N ALA A 283 15.21 17.47 -21.34
CA ALA A 283 13.87 16.95 -21.60
C ALA A 283 13.84 16.13 -22.91
N PRO A 284 13.03 15.05 -22.98
CA PRO A 284 12.75 14.37 -24.23
C PRO A 284 12.38 15.40 -25.29
N ALA A 285 12.78 15.21 -26.54
CA ALA A 285 12.42 16.13 -27.61
C ALA A 285 10.89 16.32 -27.61
N GLY A 286 10.44 17.52 -27.25
CA GLY A 286 9.05 17.79 -26.86
C GLY A 286 8.06 17.18 -27.84
N ARG A 287 7.15 16.34 -27.34
CA ARG A 287 5.94 15.99 -28.07
C ARG A 287 5.12 17.27 -28.17
N ALA A 288 4.74 17.64 -29.39
CA ALA A 288 3.87 18.80 -29.61
C ALA A 288 2.52 18.59 -28.87
N PRO A 289 1.91 19.65 -28.33
CA PRO A 289 0.60 19.58 -27.68
C PRO A 289 -0.41 18.96 -28.65
N ARG A 290 -1.09 17.89 -28.22
CA ARG A 290 -1.92 17.06 -29.08
C ARG A 290 -3.36 17.55 -29.10
N SER A 291 -3.91 17.73 -30.30
CA SER A 291 -5.35 17.95 -30.48
C SER A 291 -6.14 16.67 -30.18
N GLU A 292 -7.03 16.75 -29.19
CA GLU A 292 -7.75 15.71 -28.43
C GLU A 292 -8.47 14.54 -29.14
N ARG A 293 -8.63 14.47 -30.46
CA ARG A 293 -9.63 13.53 -31.02
C ARG A 293 -9.21 12.59 -32.14
N ALA A 294 -8.12 12.86 -32.84
CA ALA A 294 -7.69 12.00 -33.95
C ALA A 294 -6.48 11.10 -33.60
N ALA A 295 -5.78 11.38 -32.50
CA ALA A 295 -4.56 10.65 -32.11
C ALA A 295 -4.79 9.51 -31.10
N ARG A 296 -5.86 9.53 -30.28
CA ARG A 296 -6.16 8.46 -29.30
C ARG A 296 -6.51 7.10 -29.94
N ALA A 297 -6.84 7.06 -31.23
CA ALA A 297 -6.99 5.79 -31.97
C ALA A 297 -5.64 5.11 -32.35
N LEU A 298 -4.50 5.78 -32.13
CA LEU A 298 -3.17 5.30 -32.49
C LEU A 298 -2.16 5.34 -31.33
N ASN A 299 -2.57 5.74 -30.13
CA ASN A 299 -1.65 5.98 -29.01
C ASN A 299 -1.85 4.90 -27.92
N PRO A 300 -0.81 4.16 -27.52
CA PRO A 300 -0.88 3.26 -26.38
C PRO A 300 -0.99 4.09 -25.10
N SER A 301 -1.77 3.62 -24.11
CA SER A 301 -1.83 4.21 -22.77
C SER A 301 -0.43 4.36 -22.16
N GLU A 302 -0.21 5.41 -21.41
CA GLU A 302 1.09 5.84 -20.92
C GLU A 302 1.23 5.64 -19.40
N ALA A 303 2.40 5.15 -18.97
CA ALA A 303 2.72 4.93 -17.57
C ALA A 303 4.08 5.52 -17.19
N GLY A 304 4.27 5.83 -15.91
CA GLY A 304 5.56 6.33 -15.40
C GLY A 304 5.84 5.91 -13.97
N THR A 305 7.12 5.86 -13.59
CA THR A 305 7.51 5.62 -12.20
C THR A 305 8.62 6.53 -11.71
N SER A 306 8.53 6.91 -10.44
CA SER A 306 9.63 7.51 -9.69
C SER A 306 9.88 6.70 -8.43
N TRP A 307 11.13 6.48 -8.06
CA TRP A 307 11.44 5.75 -6.84
C TRP A 307 12.68 6.26 -6.13
N VAL A 308 12.71 6.10 -4.81
CA VAL A 308 13.84 6.48 -3.96
C VAL A 308 14.23 5.26 -3.12
N LYS A 309 15.36 4.65 -3.45
CA LYS A 309 16.07 3.71 -2.59
C LYS A 309 16.88 4.49 -1.57
N GLN A 310 17.73 5.41 -2.04
CA GLN A 310 18.57 6.27 -1.21
C GLN A 310 19.14 7.44 -2.05
N ILE A 311 18.90 8.69 -1.66
CA ILE A 311 19.48 9.88 -2.32
C ILE A 311 20.70 10.39 -1.56
N ASP A 312 20.58 10.50 -0.23
CA ASP A 312 21.59 10.99 0.69
C ASP A 312 21.68 10.06 1.93
N GLN A 313 21.77 10.61 3.13
CA GLN A 313 21.87 9.87 4.39
C GLN A 313 20.51 9.32 4.87
N SER A 314 19.47 9.39 4.05
CA SER A 314 18.19 8.73 4.32
C SER A 314 18.34 7.22 4.50
N GLN A 315 17.51 6.62 5.36
CA GLN A 315 17.46 5.16 5.54
C GLN A 315 17.20 4.45 4.19
N PRO A 316 17.96 3.40 3.83
CA PRO A 316 17.80 2.74 2.55
C PRO A 316 16.48 1.96 2.44
N LEU A 317 15.82 2.11 1.29
CA LEU A 317 14.59 1.40 0.90
C LEU A 317 14.88 0.41 -0.25
N ASN A 318 15.51 -0.71 0.09
CA ASN A 318 15.98 -1.70 -0.86
C ASN A 318 14.86 -2.35 -1.70
N GLY A 319 13.61 -2.30 -1.26
CA GLY A 319 12.46 -2.82 -2.00
C GLY A 319 11.87 -1.86 -3.03
N SER A 320 12.11 -0.55 -2.89
CA SER A 320 11.55 0.49 -3.77
C SER A 320 11.87 0.30 -5.26
N PRO A 321 13.09 -0.06 -5.68
CA PRO A 321 13.40 -0.33 -7.09
C PRO A 321 12.55 -1.47 -7.67
N ALA A 322 12.40 -2.57 -6.94
CA ALA A 322 11.61 -3.73 -7.38
C ALA A 322 10.12 -3.40 -7.47
N ASN A 323 9.61 -2.58 -6.56
CA ASN A 323 8.24 -2.08 -6.61
C ASN A 323 7.96 -1.28 -7.88
N ALA A 324 8.80 -0.29 -8.20
CA ALA A 324 8.67 0.50 -9.41
C ALA A 324 8.79 -0.37 -10.67
N GLN A 325 9.75 -1.29 -10.70
CA GLN A 325 9.94 -2.19 -11.84
C GLN A 325 8.73 -3.12 -12.04
N GLY A 326 8.17 -3.67 -10.95
CA GLY A 326 6.98 -4.53 -11.01
C GLY A 326 5.75 -3.83 -11.59
N PHE A 327 5.58 -2.53 -11.30
CA PHE A 327 4.51 -1.72 -11.90
C PHE A 327 4.73 -1.53 -13.41
N VAL A 328 5.94 -1.12 -13.80
CA VAL A 328 6.34 -0.92 -15.21
C VAL A 328 6.19 -2.20 -16.02
N ASP A 329 6.70 -3.32 -15.53
CA ASP A 329 6.61 -4.62 -16.20
C ASP A 329 5.14 -5.07 -16.31
N GLY A 330 4.37 -4.84 -15.24
CA GLY A 330 2.95 -5.17 -15.18
C GLY A 330 2.15 -4.47 -16.27
N LEU A 331 2.28 -3.14 -16.42
CA LEU A 331 1.56 -2.37 -17.44
C LEU A 331 2.16 -2.57 -18.84
N SER A 332 3.48 -2.72 -18.98
CA SER A 332 4.12 -3.00 -20.27
C SER A 332 3.66 -4.33 -20.86
N ALA A 333 3.45 -5.35 -20.01
CA ALA A 333 2.89 -6.63 -20.43
C ALA A 333 1.45 -6.52 -20.97
N ASP A 334 0.75 -5.42 -20.66
CA ASP A 334 -0.58 -5.07 -21.16
C ASP A 334 -0.53 -4.13 -22.38
N GLY A 335 0.67 -3.80 -22.87
CA GLY A 335 0.88 -2.96 -24.05
C GLY A 335 0.96 -1.45 -23.77
N TRP A 336 1.03 -1.06 -22.50
CA TRP A 336 1.24 0.34 -22.12
C TRP A 336 2.65 0.80 -22.48
N GLN A 337 2.78 2.07 -22.85
CA GLN A 337 4.06 2.71 -23.07
C GLN A 337 4.59 3.29 -21.75
N THR A 338 5.75 2.83 -21.30
CA THR A 338 6.44 3.47 -20.17
C THR A 338 7.16 4.74 -20.64
N ASN A 339 6.66 5.90 -20.22
CA ASN A 339 7.26 7.19 -20.50
C ASN A 339 8.56 7.39 -19.72
N PHE A 340 8.58 6.94 -18.45
CA PHE A 340 9.75 7.04 -17.60
C PHE A 340 9.78 6.01 -16.46
N ASN A 341 10.99 5.71 -15.98
CA ASN A 341 11.23 4.95 -14.75
C ASN A 341 12.50 5.50 -14.08
N TRP A 342 12.34 6.48 -13.20
CA TRP A 342 13.45 7.24 -12.62
C TRP A 342 13.68 6.91 -11.16
N GLY A 343 14.91 6.49 -10.84
CA GLY A 343 15.33 6.11 -9.51
C GLY A 343 16.33 7.06 -8.89
N ASP A 344 16.29 7.18 -7.56
CA ASP A 344 17.28 7.88 -6.73
C ASP A 344 17.61 9.28 -7.26
N LEU A 345 18.84 9.45 -7.76
CA LEU A 345 19.37 10.70 -8.25
C LEU A 345 18.65 11.20 -9.52
N ASN A 346 17.88 10.34 -10.19
CA ASN A 346 17.08 10.67 -11.36
C ASN A 346 15.61 10.97 -11.02
N ALA A 347 15.12 10.63 -9.82
CA ALA A 347 13.75 10.88 -9.38
C ALA A 347 13.57 12.36 -8.99
N TRP A 348 13.59 13.26 -9.97
CA TRP A 348 13.66 14.69 -9.71
C TRP A 348 12.33 15.27 -9.24
N GLU A 349 12.40 16.23 -8.32
CA GLU A 349 11.23 17.00 -7.88
C GLU A 349 10.59 17.80 -9.01
N SER A 350 11.38 18.29 -9.96
CA SER A 350 10.90 19.05 -11.11
C SER A 350 9.93 18.27 -12.00
N ASP A 351 10.11 16.95 -12.14
CA ASP A 351 9.21 16.09 -12.94
C ASP A 351 7.80 16.01 -12.37
N TRP A 352 7.64 16.34 -11.08
CA TRP A 352 6.37 16.36 -10.37
C TRP A 352 5.82 17.78 -10.21
N HIS A 353 6.50 18.82 -10.70
CA HIS A 353 6.13 20.20 -10.36
C HIS A 353 6.39 21.26 -11.42
N SER A 354 7.61 21.39 -11.95
CA SER A 354 7.92 22.46 -12.92
C SER A 354 7.97 21.96 -14.37
N ASP A 355 8.19 20.66 -14.54
CA ASP A 355 8.27 19.96 -15.82
C ASP A 355 7.26 18.79 -15.87
N ASP A 356 6.22 18.82 -15.04
CA ASP A 356 5.18 17.79 -14.93
C ASP A 356 4.47 17.54 -16.26
N ASP A 357 4.16 18.59 -17.04
CA ASP A 357 3.65 18.52 -18.42
C ASP A 357 4.49 17.63 -19.37
N THR A 358 5.77 17.41 -19.05
CA THR A 358 6.67 16.55 -19.84
C THR A 358 6.76 15.13 -19.28
N TRP A 359 6.44 14.96 -18.00
CA TRP A 359 6.70 13.74 -17.25
C TRP A 359 5.44 13.24 -16.56
N VAL A 360 5.20 13.67 -15.31
CA VAL A 360 4.13 13.13 -14.47
C VAL A 360 2.76 13.42 -15.05
N ASP A 361 2.49 14.64 -15.51
CA ASP A 361 1.20 14.99 -16.13
C ASP A 361 1.06 14.50 -17.57
N ALA A 362 2.14 13.96 -18.17
CA ALA A 362 2.15 13.43 -19.54
C ALA A 362 1.88 11.92 -19.64
N ALA A 363 1.54 11.26 -18.54
CA ALA A 363 1.26 9.83 -18.47
C ALA A 363 -0.12 9.59 -17.83
N ASP A 364 -0.85 8.57 -18.25
CA ASP A 364 -2.16 8.24 -17.67
C ASP A 364 -2.04 7.71 -16.23
N PHE A 365 -1.01 6.89 -15.94
CA PHE A 365 -0.83 6.27 -14.63
C PHE A 365 0.61 6.34 -14.11
N VAL A 366 0.83 7.06 -13.01
CA VAL A 366 2.14 7.18 -12.36
C VAL A 366 2.21 6.44 -11.02
N PHE A 367 3.30 5.73 -10.76
CA PHE A 367 3.57 5.08 -9.47
C PHE A 367 4.85 5.61 -8.83
N TYR A 368 4.76 6.00 -7.56
CA TYR A 368 5.88 6.44 -6.73
C TYR A 368 6.07 5.51 -5.53
N THR A 369 7.32 5.19 -5.20
CA THR A 369 7.69 4.53 -3.93
C THR A 369 8.94 5.16 -3.34
N GLY A 370 8.92 5.44 -2.03
CA GLY A 370 10.01 6.11 -1.35
C GLY A 370 9.65 6.56 0.06
N HIS A 371 10.21 7.68 0.50
CA HIS A 371 9.88 8.30 1.78
C HIS A 371 8.82 9.39 1.65
N ALA A 372 7.95 9.52 2.65
CA ALA A 372 6.92 10.55 2.69
C ALA A 372 6.50 10.87 4.13
N ASN A 373 5.69 11.90 4.27
CA ASN A 373 4.89 12.16 5.47
C ASN A 373 3.53 12.72 5.03
N GLN A 374 2.67 13.12 5.98
CA GLN A 374 1.40 13.78 5.64
C GLN A 374 1.52 14.94 4.64
N ASN A 375 2.66 15.64 4.63
CA ASN A 375 2.86 16.87 3.88
C ASN A 375 3.76 16.69 2.66
N GLY A 376 3.90 15.49 2.12
CA GLY A 376 4.67 15.32 0.88
C GLY A 376 5.44 14.02 0.77
N TRP A 377 6.16 13.88 -0.34
CA TRP A 377 7.09 12.78 -0.58
C TRP A 377 8.46 13.30 -1.04
N VAL A 378 9.48 12.49 -0.77
CA VAL A 378 10.89 12.85 -0.94
C VAL A 378 11.33 12.57 -2.37
N LEU A 379 11.96 13.56 -3.00
CA LEU A 379 12.48 13.52 -4.36
C LEU A 379 13.89 14.12 -4.38
N CYS A 380 14.58 14.01 -5.51
CA CYS A 380 15.93 14.52 -5.70
C CYS A 380 15.93 15.92 -6.32
N VAL A 381 16.86 16.78 -5.88
CA VAL A 381 17.19 18.01 -6.61
C VAL A 381 18.10 17.67 -7.79
N PRO A 382 17.74 18.06 -9.03
CA PRO A 382 18.56 17.82 -10.21
C PRO A 382 20.02 18.23 -10.00
N GLY A 383 20.95 17.29 -10.24
CA GLY A 383 22.40 17.50 -10.20
C GLY A 383 23.02 17.78 -8.82
N LYS A 384 22.26 17.70 -7.70
CA LYS A 384 22.78 18.06 -6.36
C LYS A 384 22.92 16.91 -5.37
N LYS A 385 22.48 15.69 -5.70
CA LYS A 385 22.44 14.54 -4.77
C LYS A 385 21.85 14.93 -3.41
N GLN A 386 20.73 15.64 -3.45
CA GLN A 386 20.11 16.23 -2.27
C GLN A 386 18.62 15.87 -2.26
N SER A 387 18.13 15.35 -1.14
CA SER A 387 16.71 15.12 -0.92
C SER A 387 15.96 16.44 -0.71
N VAL A 388 14.78 16.55 -1.31
CA VAL A 388 13.79 17.61 -1.06
C VAL A 388 12.41 17.01 -0.92
N LEU A 389 11.56 17.64 -0.12
CA LEU A 389 10.17 17.24 0.07
C LEU A 389 9.28 18.03 -0.89
N LEU A 390 8.60 17.34 -1.80
CA LEU A 390 7.51 17.93 -2.58
C LEU A 390 6.32 18.14 -1.64
N THR A 391 5.96 19.39 -1.39
CA THR A 391 4.92 19.72 -0.40
C THR A 391 3.58 20.07 -1.07
N PRO A 392 2.46 20.01 -0.33
CA PRO A 392 1.17 20.53 -0.76
C PRO A 392 1.19 21.98 -1.28
N SER A 393 2.18 22.79 -0.88
CA SER A 393 2.32 24.15 -1.39
C SER A 393 2.73 24.21 -2.87
N ALA A 394 3.36 23.14 -3.39
CA ALA A 394 3.64 23.00 -4.81
C ALA A 394 2.36 22.87 -5.62
N VAL A 395 1.41 22.04 -5.16
CA VAL A 395 0.09 21.89 -5.80
C VAL A 395 -0.89 23.02 -5.51
N GLY A 396 -0.62 23.79 -4.46
CA GLY A 396 -1.35 24.99 -4.15
C GLY A 396 -2.70 24.80 -3.46
N ALA A 397 -3.41 25.93 -3.31
CA ALA A 397 -4.63 25.99 -2.52
C ALA A 397 -5.90 25.58 -3.29
N ALA A 398 -5.84 25.59 -4.62
CA ALA A 398 -6.91 25.22 -5.53
C ALA A 398 -6.32 24.89 -6.91
N PRO A 399 -7.04 24.13 -7.76
CA PRO A 399 -6.65 23.88 -9.14
C PRO A 399 -6.30 25.18 -9.86
N ALA A 400 -5.27 25.14 -10.71
CA ALA A 400 -4.68 26.30 -11.38
C ALA A 400 -4.08 27.38 -10.45
N SER A 401 -3.69 27.07 -9.20
CA SER A 401 -3.13 28.06 -8.25
C SER A 401 -2.22 27.44 -7.16
N PRO A 402 -0.87 27.45 -7.30
CA PRO A 402 -0.09 28.39 -8.11
C PRO A 402 0.13 27.99 -9.57
N GLY A 403 -0.36 26.83 -9.98
CA GLY A 403 -0.15 26.32 -11.33
C GLY A 403 -1.12 25.19 -11.68
N ASP A 404 -0.94 24.80 -12.92
CA ASP A 404 -1.51 23.70 -13.66
C ASP A 404 -0.62 22.48 -13.44
N LEU A 405 -1.12 21.38 -12.85
CA LEU A 405 -0.20 20.34 -12.37
C LEU A 405 -0.61 18.91 -12.64
N TYR A 406 -1.82 18.49 -12.26
CA TYR A 406 -2.18 17.08 -12.42
C TYR A 406 -3.58 16.91 -13.03
N GLY A 407 -3.56 16.19 -14.13
CA GLY A 407 -4.63 15.81 -15.04
C GLY A 407 -5.06 16.90 -16.01
N GLN A 408 -4.33 18.00 -16.13
CA GLN A 408 -4.69 18.98 -17.16
C GLN A 408 -4.17 18.54 -18.53
N ASN A 409 -3.01 17.89 -18.56
CA ASN A 409 -2.44 17.33 -19.76
C ASN A 409 -2.96 15.91 -20.03
N ASP A 410 -2.66 14.93 -19.18
CA ASP A 410 -3.11 13.53 -19.38
C ASP A 410 -3.12 12.65 -18.10
N LEU A 411 -2.70 13.14 -16.92
CA LEU A 411 -2.64 12.29 -15.72
C LEU A 411 -4.00 12.00 -15.09
N GLU A 412 -4.42 10.75 -15.19
CA GLU A 412 -5.65 10.26 -14.59
C GLU A 412 -5.41 9.76 -13.16
N TRP A 413 -4.39 8.93 -12.96
CA TRP A 413 -4.16 8.27 -11.68
C TRP A 413 -2.70 8.34 -11.26
N PHE A 414 -2.47 8.54 -9.96
CA PHE A 414 -1.16 8.21 -9.41
C PHE A 414 -1.25 7.55 -8.04
N ALA A 415 -0.22 6.75 -7.72
CA ALA A 415 -0.07 6.11 -6.42
C ALA A 415 1.24 6.51 -5.75
N VAL A 416 1.14 6.97 -4.50
CA VAL A 416 2.27 7.28 -3.63
C VAL A 416 2.38 6.18 -2.58
N ALA A 417 3.11 5.11 -2.92
CA ALA A 417 3.44 4.01 -2.02
C ALA A 417 4.54 4.41 -1.02
N ALA A 418 4.20 5.35 -0.14
CA ALA A 418 5.09 5.89 0.89
C ALA A 418 4.30 6.35 2.13
N CYS A 419 4.99 6.65 3.22
CA CYS A 419 4.38 6.96 4.51
C CYS A 419 3.46 8.20 4.47
N GLY A 420 2.17 8.00 4.74
CA GLY A 420 1.28 9.04 5.25
C GLY A 420 0.73 10.15 4.35
N PRO A 421 0.94 10.27 3.01
CA PRO A 421 0.44 11.43 2.24
C PRO A 421 -1.08 11.63 2.39
N LEU A 422 -1.84 10.57 2.67
CA LEU A 422 -3.29 10.60 2.90
C LEU A 422 -3.68 10.53 4.40
N GLN A 423 -2.79 10.87 5.33
CA GLN A 423 -3.11 11.01 6.75
C GLN A 423 -4.25 12.00 6.97
N ASP A 424 -5.16 11.68 7.91
CA ASP A 424 -6.32 12.50 8.24
C ASP A 424 -6.81 12.23 9.68
N ASP A 425 -7.37 13.25 10.32
CA ASP A 425 -7.94 13.19 11.68
C ASP A 425 -9.07 12.14 11.82
N VAL A 426 -9.72 11.72 10.73
CA VAL A 426 -10.77 10.69 10.75
C VAL A 426 -10.23 9.28 11.02
N ILE A 427 -8.98 9.01 10.61
CA ILE A 427 -8.33 7.70 10.79
C ILE A 427 -7.28 7.72 11.90
N SER A 428 -6.64 8.87 12.14
CA SER A 428 -5.58 9.00 13.15
C SER A 428 -5.51 10.42 13.69
N PRO A 429 -5.67 10.65 15.01
CA PRO A 429 -5.61 11.98 15.60
C PRO A 429 -4.31 12.72 15.27
N GLY A 430 -4.42 13.97 14.80
CA GLY A 430 -3.27 14.77 14.39
C GLY A 430 -2.90 14.62 12.91
N GLY A 431 -3.60 13.75 12.17
CA GLY A 431 -3.45 13.58 10.72
C GLY A 431 -4.04 14.73 9.91
N GLY A 432 -4.77 15.67 10.51
CA GLY A 432 -5.23 16.88 9.85
C GLY A 432 -6.41 16.67 8.88
N ASP A 433 -6.45 17.46 7.80
CA ASP A 433 -7.53 17.42 6.80
C ASP A 433 -6.95 17.19 5.41
N VAL A 434 -6.96 15.93 4.96
CA VAL A 434 -6.41 15.52 3.66
C VAL A 434 -7.08 16.27 2.51
N LEU A 435 -8.39 16.56 2.62
CA LEU A 435 -9.17 17.18 1.56
C LEU A 435 -8.80 18.64 1.36
N SER A 436 -8.36 19.32 2.42
CA SER A 436 -7.75 20.65 2.31
C SER A 436 -6.34 20.57 1.75
N ARG A 437 -5.57 19.57 2.18
CA ARG A 437 -4.15 19.44 1.88
C ARG A 437 -3.91 19.26 0.39
N TRP A 438 -4.64 18.36 -0.26
CA TRP A 438 -4.42 18.00 -1.66
C TRP A 438 -5.48 18.56 -2.62
N ASP A 439 -6.27 19.57 -2.21
CA ASP A 439 -7.33 20.18 -3.04
C ASP A 439 -6.77 20.70 -4.39
N GLY A 440 -5.60 21.35 -4.34
CA GLY A 440 -4.92 21.92 -5.50
C GLY A 440 -4.41 20.90 -6.51
N ALA A 441 -4.19 19.64 -6.08
CA ALA A 441 -3.66 18.58 -6.93
C ALA A 441 -4.66 18.04 -7.97
N PHE A 442 -5.92 18.48 -7.98
CA PHE A 442 -6.95 17.90 -8.85
C PHE A 442 -7.44 18.91 -9.90
N ASP A 443 -6.63 19.15 -10.93
CA ASP A 443 -6.97 19.98 -12.10
C ASP A 443 -7.30 19.15 -13.34
N GLY A 444 -8.00 18.04 -13.12
CA GLY A 444 -8.26 17.03 -14.13
C GLY A 444 -7.86 15.63 -13.65
N LEU A 445 -7.01 15.53 -12.63
CA LEU A 445 -6.69 14.25 -11.99
C LEU A 445 -7.95 13.51 -11.54
N HIS A 446 -8.01 12.20 -11.80
CA HIS A 446 -9.09 11.35 -11.34
C HIS A 446 -8.88 10.94 -9.89
N THR A 447 -7.76 10.26 -9.60
CA THR A 447 -7.51 9.68 -8.28
C THR A 447 -6.05 9.78 -7.84
N MET A 448 -5.86 10.21 -6.59
CA MET A 448 -4.60 10.09 -5.83
C MET A 448 -4.71 8.92 -4.85
N LEU A 449 -3.84 7.92 -5.01
CA LEU A 449 -3.72 6.76 -4.14
C LEU A 449 -2.53 6.93 -3.18
N GLY A 450 -2.62 6.41 -1.96
CA GLY A 450 -1.50 6.43 -1.03
C GLY A 450 -1.83 5.81 0.33
N TYR A 451 -1.01 6.13 1.34
CA TYR A 451 -1.19 5.65 2.71
C TYR A 451 -1.54 6.78 3.68
N GLY A 452 -2.25 6.42 4.75
CA GLY A 452 -2.60 7.26 5.90
C GLY A 452 -1.80 6.93 7.16
N ALA A 453 -0.67 6.22 7.04
CA ALA A 453 0.19 5.80 8.14
C ALA A 453 1.62 5.53 7.63
N ILE A 454 2.56 5.26 8.54
CA ILE A 454 3.89 4.71 8.20
C ILE A 454 3.73 3.27 7.69
N THR A 455 4.46 2.92 6.63
CA THR A 455 4.44 1.59 6.00
C THR A 455 5.81 0.93 6.03
N PHE A 456 5.85 -0.35 5.65
CA PHE A 456 7.06 -1.14 5.52
C PHE A 456 7.52 -1.15 4.06
N ASP A 457 8.83 -1.11 3.87
CA ASP A 457 9.47 -1.38 2.59
C ASP A 457 9.21 -2.84 2.16
N ASN A 458 8.99 -3.04 0.86
CA ASN A 458 8.56 -4.30 0.26
C ASN A 458 8.86 -4.29 -1.24
N THR A 459 8.52 -5.37 -1.95
CA THR A 459 8.80 -5.53 -3.38
C THR A 459 7.56 -5.75 -4.25
N ASP A 460 6.36 -5.66 -3.68
CA ASP A 460 5.15 -6.26 -4.28
C ASP A 460 4.03 -5.28 -4.62
N GLU A 461 4.01 -4.08 -4.04
CA GLU A 461 2.96 -3.07 -4.26
C GLU A 461 2.77 -2.74 -5.74
N GLY A 462 3.85 -2.40 -6.45
CA GLY A 462 3.74 -2.00 -7.85
C GLY A 462 3.26 -3.13 -8.77
N ARG A 463 3.81 -4.34 -8.59
CA ARG A 463 3.43 -5.55 -9.35
C ARG A 463 1.96 -5.90 -9.12
N LYS A 464 1.50 -5.90 -7.88
CA LYS A 464 0.12 -6.25 -7.52
C LYS A 464 -0.88 -5.20 -7.98
N LEU A 465 -0.57 -3.91 -7.86
CA LEU A 465 -1.43 -2.85 -8.37
C LEU A 465 -1.66 -2.98 -9.89
N ALA A 466 -0.57 -3.14 -10.65
CA ALA A 466 -0.65 -3.33 -12.10
C ALA A 466 -1.42 -4.62 -12.46
N ARG A 467 -1.21 -5.71 -11.72
CA ARG A 467 -1.96 -6.95 -11.94
C ARG A 467 -3.46 -6.76 -11.68
N TYR A 468 -3.85 -6.26 -10.51
CA TYR A 468 -5.27 -6.20 -10.15
C TYR A 468 -6.07 -5.27 -11.05
N THR A 469 -5.48 -4.17 -11.48
CA THR A 469 -6.10 -3.27 -12.46
C THR A 469 -6.28 -3.95 -13.83
N ARG A 470 -5.30 -4.75 -14.29
CA ARG A 470 -5.41 -5.57 -15.51
C ARG A 470 -6.37 -6.76 -15.38
N ASP A 471 -6.58 -7.25 -14.18
CA ASP A 471 -7.60 -8.28 -13.89
C ASP A 471 -9.02 -7.69 -13.88
N GLY A 472 -9.18 -6.39 -14.20
CA GLY A 472 -10.47 -5.71 -14.29
C GLY A 472 -11.00 -5.17 -12.96
N MET A 473 -10.16 -5.02 -11.93
CA MET A 473 -10.56 -4.28 -10.73
C MET A 473 -10.52 -2.77 -10.99
N SER A 474 -11.38 -2.03 -10.28
CA SER A 474 -11.26 -0.57 -10.24
C SER A 474 -9.91 -0.17 -9.63
N VAL A 475 -9.39 0.99 -10.03
CA VAL A 475 -8.08 1.50 -9.58
C VAL A 475 -8.02 1.62 -8.05
N ILE A 476 -9.10 2.08 -7.42
CA ILE A 476 -9.20 2.20 -5.96
C ILE A 476 -9.20 0.82 -5.30
N ASP A 477 -10.02 -0.11 -5.78
CA ASP A 477 -10.13 -1.45 -5.18
C ASP A 477 -8.83 -2.25 -5.36
N ALA A 478 -8.19 -2.12 -6.52
CA ALA A 478 -6.89 -2.71 -6.81
C ALA A 478 -5.83 -2.21 -5.82
N TRP A 479 -5.79 -0.91 -5.53
CA TRP A 479 -4.87 -0.34 -4.56
C TRP A 479 -5.16 -0.80 -3.12
N PHE A 480 -6.43 -0.80 -2.72
CA PHE A 480 -6.83 -1.23 -1.38
C PHE A 480 -6.50 -2.70 -1.15
N ARG A 481 -6.80 -3.56 -2.14
CA ARG A 481 -6.42 -4.97 -2.10
C ARG A 481 -4.91 -5.13 -2.03
N THR A 482 -4.16 -4.42 -2.87
CA THR A 482 -2.69 -4.46 -2.91
C THR A 482 -2.10 -4.15 -1.54
N ALA A 483 -2.49 -3.03 -0.94
CA ALA A 483 -1.99 -2.60 0.36
C ALA A 483 -2.34 -3.59 1.47
N ARG A 484 -3.57 -4.10 1.49
CA ARG A 484 -4.02 -5.12 2.44
C ARG A 484 -3.24 -6.43 2.30
N GLU A 485 -2.82 -6.83 1.11
CA GLU A 485 -2.06 -8.06 0.93
C GLU A 485 -0.55 -7.92 1.18
N VAL A 486 0.00 -6.70 1.15
CA VAL A 486 1.45 -6.47 1.21
C VAL A 486 1.91 -5.89 2.55
N GLN A 487 1.15 -4.94 3.10
CA GLN A 487 1.53 -4.28 4.35
C GLN A 487 1.07 -5.10 5.55
N PRO A 488 1.79 -5.10 6.68
CA PRO A 488 1.26 -5.64 7.93
C PRO A 488 0.06 -4.80 8.41
N ALA A 489 -0.67 -5.31 9.40
CA ALA A 489 -1.84 -4.59 9.94
C ALA A 489 -1.43 -3.37 10.80
N THR A 490 -0.24 -3.39 11.40
CA THR A 490 0.24 -2.36 12.32
C THR A 490 1.71 -2.03 12.11
N ASN A 491 2.14 -0.84 12.53
CA ASN A 491 3.51 -0.36 12.43
C ASN A 491 4.17 0.02 13.76
N ASN A 492 3.55 -0.27 14.90
CA ASN A 492 4.11 0.02 16.23
C ASN A 492 4.42 1.53 16.49
N ARG A 493 3.79 2.44 15.76
CA ARG A 493 3.89 3.90 15.98
C ARG A 493 2.61 4.45 16.61
N GLY A 494 2.71 5.61 17.24
CA GLY A 494 1.55 6.34 17.75
C GLY A 494 0.91 7.21 16.66
N ALA A 495 -0.26 7.78 16.96
CA ALA A 495 -0.89 8.77 16.09
C ALA A 495 0.03 10.01 15.91
N PRO A 496 0.06 10.64 14.71
CA PRO A 496 -0.79 10.35 13.55
C PRO A 496 -0.28 9.19 12.67
N ASP A 497 0.90 8.65 12.97
CA ASP A 497 1.63 7.73 12.09
C ASP A 497 1.23 6.26 12.22
N GLY A 498 0.46 5.90 13.25
CA GLY A 498 -0.01 4.56 13.53
C GLY A 498 -1.01 4.54 14.70
N PRO A 499 -1.25 3.38 15.34
CA PRO A 499 -0.54 2.10 15.14
C PRO A 499 -1.03 1.29 13.95
N ASP A 500 -2.25 1.55 13.47
CA ASP A 500 -2.84 0.87 12.33
C ASP A 500 -2.29 1.41 11.02
N ILE A 501 -2.00 0.52 10.07
CA ILE A 501 -1.68 0.93 8.72
C ILE A 501 -2.98 1.14 7.95
N TRP A 502 -3.12 2.35 7.39
CA TRP A 502 -4.28 2.75 6.59
C TRP A 502 -3.87 2.95 5.14
N VAL A 503 -4.57 2.32 4.21
CA VAL A 503 -4.49 2.64 2.78
C VAL A 503 -5.62 3.61 2.42
N GLY A 504 -5.34 4.58 1.56
CA GLY A 504 -6.29 5.63 1.18
C GLY A 504 -6.33 5.89 -0.31
N ALA A 505 -7.47 6.43 -0.75
CA ALA A 505 -7.70 6.95 -2.10
C ALA A 505 -8.47 8.26 -1.99
N MET A 506 -7.99 9.30 -2.65
CA MET A 506 -8.64 10.60 -2.76
C MET A 506 -9.01 10.87 -4.21
N TRP A 507 -10.22 11.36 -4.43
CA TRP A 507 -10.72 11.70 -5.76
C TRP A 507 -11.65 12.90 -5.72
N VAL A 508 -12.01 13.40 -6.89
CA VAL A 508 -12.93 14.53 -7.04
C VAL A 508 -14.11 14.18 -7.93
N THR A 509 -15.27 14.79 -7.66
CA THR A 509 -16.49 14.55 -8.44
C THR A 509 -17.18 15.83 -8.89
N LYS A 510 -17.89 15.74 -10.01
CA LYS A 510 -18.82 16.77 -10.50
C LYS A 510 -20.09 16.12 -11.05
N ALA A 511 -21.08 16.93 -11.39
CA ALA A 511 -22.34 16.40 -11.92
C ALA A 511 -22.10 15.53 -13.16
N GLY A 512 -22.44 14.24 -13.07
CA GLY A 512 -22.28 13.27 -14.16
C GLY A 512 -20.88 12.68 -14.33
N VAL A 513 -19.92 12.99 -13.44
CA VAL A 513 -18.55 12.49 -13.47
C VAL A 513 -18.12 12.05 -12.08
N ASP A 514 -17.80 10.77 -11.93
CA ASP A 514 -17.37 10.15 -10.67
C ASP A 514 -16.31 9.08 -10.94
N PRO A 515 -15.02 9.41 -10.76
CA PRO A 515 -13.91 8.48 -11.02
C PRO A 515 -13.74 7.38 -9.96
N SER A 516 -14.61 7.30 -8.94
CA SER A 516 -14.46 6.30 -7.86
C SER A 516 -14.53 4.85 -8.33
N SER A 517 -15.11 4.58 -9.50
CA SER A 517 -15.18 3.25 -10.11
C SER A 517 -14.38 3.15 -11.40
N ASP A 518 -13.40 4.02 -11.59
CA ASP A 518 -12.53 3.96 -12.77
C ASP A 518 -11.72 2.68 -12.79
N HIS A 519 -11.58 2.13 -13.99
CA HIS A 519 -10.62 1.08 -14.31
C HIS A 519 -9.46 1.70 -15.06
N ILE A 520 -8.36 0.99 -15.21
CA ILE A 520 -7.34 1.41 -16.18
C ILE A 520 -7.89 1.26 -17.61
N TRP A 521 -7.33 2.00 -18.55
CA TRP A 521 -7.74 1.95 -19.96
C TRP A 521 -7.72 0.51 -20.51
N GLY A 522 -8.81 0.12 -21.18
CA GLY A 522 -8.96 -1.21 -21.77
C GLY A 522 -9.57 -2.28 -20.85
N HIS A 523 -9.68 -2.01 -19.54
CA HIS A 523 -10.10 -3.00 -18.53
C HIS A 523 -11.41 -2.67 -17.82
N GLY A 524 -12.13 -1.65 -18.28
CA GLY A 524 -13.45 -1.29 -17.77
C GLY A 524 -13.84 0.14 -18.14
N SER A 525 -14.75 0.72 -17.36
CA SER A 525 -15.15 2.12 -17.56
C SER A 525 -14.13 3.08 -16.98
N VAL A 526 -13.86 4.16 -17.71
CA VAL A 526 -13.11 5.32 -17.24
C VAL A 526 -14.01 6.54 -17.34
N SER A 527 -14.04 7.34 -16.28
CA SER A 527 -14.79 8.60 -16.25
C SER A 527 -14.22 9.61 -17.24
N ALA A 528 -14.98 10.67 -17.51
CA ALA A 528 -14.42 11.85 -18.16
C ALA A 528 -13.68 12.72 -17.12
N ASP A 529 -12.76 13.55 -17.58
CA ASP A 529 -11.92 14.36 -16.71
C ASP A 529 -12.78 15.25 -15.79
N PRO A 530 -12.58 15.19 -14.46
CA PRO A 530 -13.34 15.95 -13.48
C PRO A 530 -12.96 17.44 -13.43
N ALA A 531 -12.54 18.06 -14.54
CA ALA A 531 -12.23 19.49 -14.64
C ALA A 531 -13.30 20.38 -13.97
N ALA A 532 -12.85 21.36 -13.19
CA ALA A 532 -13.68 22.17 -12.29
C ALA A 532 -14.58 21.35 -11.34
N PRO A 533 -13.98 20.47 -10.50
CA PRO A 533 -14.74 19.59 -9.63
C PRO A 533 -15.57 20.34 -8.58
N SER A 534 -16.65 19.70 -8.11
CA SER A 534 -17.58 20.28 -7.14
C SER A 534 -17.44 19.71 -5.72
N GLN A 535 -16.87 18.52 -5.60
CA GLN A 535 -16.72 17.78 -4.37
C GLN A 535 -15.37 17.06 -4.34
N LEU A 536 -14.79 16.97 -3.14
CA LEU A 536 -13.63 16.17 -2.82
C LEU A 536 -14.10 15.00 -1.95
N VAL A 537 -13.53 13.82 -2.19
CA VAL A 537 -13.81 12.62 -1.41
C VAL A 537 -12.48 11.92 -1.13
N CYS A 538 -12.34 11.38 0.08
CA CYS A 538 -11.26 10.46 0.39
C CYS A 538 -11.82 9.28 1.20
N MET A 539 -11.34 8.09 0.88
CA MET A 539 -11.72 6.84 1.53
C MET A 539 -10.46 6.14 2.02
N TRP A 540 -10.59 5.46 3.16
CA TRP A 540 -9.51 4.70 3.77
C TRP A 540 -10.02 3.37 4.28
N THR A 541 -9.20 2.33 4.24
CA THR A 541 -9.44 1.06 4.93
C THR A 541 -8.17 0.64 5.66
N THR A 542 -8.32 -0.06 6.80
CA THR A 542 -7.20 -0.70 7.47
C THR A 542 -6.58 -1.80 6.60
N CYS A 543 -5.25 -1.91 6.65
CA CYS A 543 -4.48 -2.98 6.01
C CYS A 543 -4.66 -4.33 6.71
#